data_AF-A0A7U6KSY7-F1
#
_entry.id   AF-A0A7U6KSY7-F1
#
_cell.length_a   1.000
_cell.length_b   1.000
_cell.length_c   1.000
_cell.angle_alpha   90.00
_cell.angle_beta   90.00
_cell.angle_gamma   90.00
#
_symmetry.space_group_name_H-M   'P 1'
#
loop_
_entity.id
_entity.type
_entity.pdbx_description
1 polymer ?
#
loop_
_entity_poly.entity_id
_entity_poly.type
_entity_poly.pdbx_seq_one_letter_code
_entity_poly.pdbx_strand_id
1 'polypeptide(L)'
;MSNLKPDSVIACLDCPDHVQAVLEASMWASIRLRAPVGLLHSVPSLQQKAAVNYSGCLNIDDENALLEQFTTKEHLGNCELKAQGRLLLSQATTYCEQKPHKLKTYTLHRHENLNQSIDYVDDKAQLIVIGHHVTCKSTLGQLIRVSHCPILVTHAPFLPPTTALFAFDNSPTCHKLLNWLCKTPLVRALTIHIVMIGKETSDNCDALREAYAKLKQAGIKSKKHY
;
A
#
# COMPACT_ATOMS: atom_id res chain seq x y z
N MET A 1 6.76 9.16 18.95
CA MET A 1 6.26 7.81 19.30
C MET A 1 5.19 7.43 18.29
N SER A 2 5.17 6.17 17.83
CA SER A 2 4.18 5.70 16.85
C SER A 2 2.77 5.75 17.47
N ASN A 3 1.83 6.40 16.79
CA ASN A 3 0.41 6.37 17.15
C ASN A 3 -0.39 5.42 16.25
N LEU A 4 0.28 4.60 15.44
CA LEU A 4 -0.38 3.63 14.56
C LEU A 4 -1.26 2.68 15.37
N LYS A 5 -2.44 2.39 14.81
CA LYS A 5 -3.35 1.39 15.37
C LYS A 5 -3.05 0.01 14.81
N PRO A 6 -3.24 -1.06 15.60
CA PRO A 6 -3.30 -2.40 15.05
C PRO A 6 -4.35 -2.51 13.94
N ASP A 7 -4.14 -3.42 13.02
CA ASP A 7 -4.98 -3.71 11.85
C ASP A 7 -5.19 -2.51 10.92
N SER A 8 -4.26 -1.54 10.92
CA SER A 8 -4.32 -0.40 10.00
C SER A 8 -3.99 -0.80 8.56
N VAL A 9 -4.53 -0.04 7.61
CA VAL A 9 -3.99 0.04 6.25
C VAL A 9 -2.83 1.04 6.26
N ILE A 10 -1.61 0.59 5.98
CA ILE A 10 -0.41 1.43 6.02
C ILE A 10 -0.11 1.98 4.63
N ALA A 11 -0.17 3.30 4.47
CA ALA A 11 0.21 4.05 3.28
C ALA A 11 1.69 4.45 3.36
N CYS A 12 2.55 3.87 2.52
CA CYS A 12 3.97 4.22 2.45
C CYS A 12 4.20 5.39 1.49
N LEU A 13 4.55 6.55 2.04
CA LEU A 13 4.77 7.79 1.31
C LEU A 13 6.28 8.01 1.09
N ASP A 14 6.88 7.25 0.16
CA ASP A 14 8.34 7.21 -0.04
C ASP A 14 8.81 7.73 -1.42
N CYS A 15 7.88 8.09 -2.30
CA CYS A 15 8.15 8.67 -3.62
C CYS A 15 7.09 9.73 -3.97
N PRO A 16 7.49 10.99 -4.28
CA PRO A 16 6.56 12.08 -4.58
C PRO A 16 5.53 11.74 -5.65
N ASP A 17 6.00 11.19 -6.77
CA ASP A 17 5.18 10.89 -7.96
C ASP A 17 4.05 9.87 -7.67
N HIS A 18 4.15 9.13 -6.55
CA HIS A 18 3.19 8.11 -6.17
C HIS A 18 2.39 8.46 -4.92
N VAL A 19 2.68 9.56 -4.22
CA VAL A 19 2.04 9.91 -2.94
C VAL A 19 0.52 9.93 -3.07
N GLN A 20 -0.02 10.66 -4.05
CA GLN A 20 -1.46 10.77 -4.22
C GLN A 20 -2.11 9.40 -4.51
N ALA A 21 -1.50 8.60 -5.41
CA ALA A 21 -2.01 7.28 -5.77
C ALA A 21 -1.98 6.30 -4.58
N VAL A 22 -0.94 6.37 -3.73
CA VAL A 22 -0.84 5.57 -2.50
C VAL A 22 -1.90 5.99 -1.49
N LEU A 23 -2.16 7.28 -1.32
CA LEU A 23 -3.23 7.76 -0.43
C LEU A 23 -4.59 7.30 -0.93
N GLU A 24 -4.90 7.47 -2.21
CA GLU A 24 -6.17 7.08 -2.79
C GLU A 24 -6.41 5.56 -2.71
N ALA A 25 -5.39 4.75 -3.02
CA ALA A 25 -5.45 3.30 -2.86
C ALA A 25 -5.65 2.88 -1.39
N SER A 26 -4.95 3.55 -0.46
CA SER A 26 -5.05 3.28 0.98
C SER A 26 -6.43 3.64 1.53
N MET A 27 -7.01 4.78 1.12
CA MET A 27 -8.36 5.17 1.51
C MET A 27 -9.41 4.20 0.95
N TRP A 28 -9.27 3.82 -0.33
CA TRP A 28 -10.13 2.82 -0.95
C TRP A 28 -10.10 1.49 -0.19
N ALA A 29 -8.91 1.02 0.18
CA ALA A 29 -8.74 -0.22 0.92
C ALA A 29 -9.29 -0.09 2.35
N SER A 30 -8.97 1.01 3.04
CA SER A 30 -9.43 1.31 4.41
C SER A 30 -10.95 1.30 4.53
N ILE A 31 -11.66 1.95 3.61
CA ILE A 31 -13.14 1.99 3.60
C ILE A 31 -13.70 0.57 3.52
N ARG A 32 -13.16 -0.25 2.62
CA ARG A 32 -13.64 -1.62 2.43
C ARG A 32 -13.30 -2.51 3.60
N LEU A 33 -12.08 -2.39 4.12
CA LEU A 33 -11.57 -3.15 5.26
C LEU A 33 -12.13 -2.69 6.61
N ARG A 34 -12.76 -1.51 6.66
CA ARG A 34 -13.19 -0.83 7.89
C ARG A 34 -12.03 -0.67 8.87
N ALA A 35 -10.86 -0.34 8.33
CA ALA A 35 -9.61 -0.23 9.05
C ALA A 35 -9.10 1.22 9.06
N PRO A 36 -8.42 1.69 10.12
CA PRO A 36 -7.80 3.02 10.13
C PRO A 36 -6.67 3.13 9.10
N VAL A 37 -6.32 4.35 8.70
CA VAL A 37 -5.19 4.61 7.80
C VAL A 37 -3.96 5.01 8.62
N GLY A 38 -2.85 4.31 8.44
CA GLY A 38 -1.53 4.71 8.94
C GLY A 38 -0.69 5.31 7.83
N LEU A 39 -0.27 6.55 7.96
CA LEU A 39 0.63 7.25 7.03
C LEU A 39 2.07 7.02 7.48
N LEU A 40 2.85 6.31 6.69
CA LEU A 40 4.25 5.98 6.96
C LEU A 40 5.16 6.74 5.99
N HIS A 41 6.06 7.54 6.53
CA HIS A 41 7.16 8.14 5.76
C HIS A 41 8.50 7.63 6.29
N SER A 42 9.33 7.11 5.41
CA SER A 42 10.66 6.58 5.72
C SER A 42 11.73 7.28 4.89
N VAL A 43 12.66 7.98 5.54
CA VAL A 43 13.82 8.60 4.88
C VAL A 43 15.08 8.19 5.64
N PRO A 44 15.99 7.42 5.02
CA PRO A 44 17.27 7.10 5.65
C PRO A 44 18.07 8.38 5.85
N SER A 45 18.88 8.41 6.92
CA SER A 45 19.75 9.57 7.22
C SER A 45 20.68 9.91 6.04
N LEU A 46 21.16 11.16 6.02
CA LEU A 46 21.95 11.78 4.95
C LEU A 46 23.14 10.97 4.40
N GLN A 47 23.65 10.00 5.15
CA GLN A 47 24.75 9.16 4.69
C GLN A 47 24.35 8.26 3.51
N GLN A 48 23.06 8.17 3.13
CA GLN A 48 22.60 7.23 2.10
C GLN A 48 21.76 7.81 0.95
N LYS A 49 21.19 9.03 1.00
CA LYS A 49 20.39 9.58 -0.13
C LYS A 49 20.36 11.11 -0.20
N ALA A 50 20.20 11.64 -1.43
CA ALA A 50 19.86 13.04 -1.71
C ALA A 50 18.41 13.37 -1.32
N ALA A 51 18.15 14.63 -0.98
CA ALA A 51 16.81 15.13 -0.69
C ALA A 51 15.87 14.99 -1.90
N VAL A 52 14.60 14.65 -1.64
CA VAL A 52 13.57 14.46 -2.67
C VAL A 52 12.46 15.48 -2.44
N ASN A 53 12.04 16.22 -3.47
CA ASN A 53 11.01 17.26 -3.34
C ASN A 53 9.59 16.67 -3.41
N TYR A 54 8.77 16.93 -2.38
CA TYR A 54 7.36 16.51 -2.29
C TYR A 54 6.37 17.66 -2.50
N SER A 55 6.85 18.86 -2.82
CA SER A 55 5.99 20.02 -3.11
C SER A 55 5.15 19.73 -4.34
N GLY A 56 3.84 20.01 -4.28
CA GLY A 56 2.93 19.83 -5.40
C GLY A 56 2.52 18.38 -5.69
N CYS A 57 2.90 17.39 -4.88
CA CYS A 57 2.45 16.00 -5.08
C CYS A 57 1.00 15.75 -4.61
N LEU A 58 0.40 16.71 -3.91
CA LEU A 58 -1.00 16.72 -3.50
C LEU A 58 -1.61 18.02 -4.00
N ASN A 59 -2.39 17.95 -5.08
CA ASN A 59 -3.14 19.09 -5.61
C ASN A 59 -4.31 19.36 -4.67
N ILE A 60 -4.07 20.15 -3.62
CA ILE A 60 -5.09 20.65 -2.71
C ILE A 60 -5.35 22.10 -3.14
N ASP A 61 -6.53 22.36 -3.70
CA ASP A 61 -7.01 23.72 -3.97
C ASP A 61 -7.31 24.42 -2.64
N ASP A 62 -6.31 25.04 -2.03
CA ASP A 62 -6.44 26.30 -1.28
C ASP A 62 -5.06 26.76 -0.78
N GLU A 63 -4.70 27.96 -1.25
CA GLU A 63 -3.61 28.86 -0.85
C GLU A 63 -2.20 28.26 -0.60
N ASN A 64 -1.32 28.56 -1.55
CA ASN A 64 0.12 28.66 -1.36
C ASN A 64 0.46 29.46 -0.08
N ALA A 65 0.79 28.76 1.00
CA ALA A 65 1.61 29.30 2.08
C ALA A 65 2.23 28.17 2.91
N LEU A 66 3.27 27.51 2.39
CA LEU A 66 4.48 27.08 3.14
C LEU A 66 5.42 26.10 2.39
N LEU A 67 5.41 26.05 1.05
CA LEU A 67 6.37 25.22 0.29
C LEU A 67 7.07 25.93 -0.88
N GLU A 68 7.07 27.27 -0.92
CA GLU A 68 7.90 28.05 -1.85
C GLU A 68 9.19 28.59 -1.23
N GLN A 69 9.52 28.21 0.00
CA GLN A 69 10.88 28.40 0.51
C GLN A 69 11.57 27.04 0.56
N PHE A 70 12.81 27.00 0.08
CA PHE A 70 13.74 25.87 0.07
C PHE A 70 13.76 24.97 -1.18
N THR A 71 13.53 25.55 -2.36
CA THR A 71 14.20 25.08 -3.59
C THR A 71 15.49 25.87 -3.81
N THR A 72 16.55 25.47 -3.12
CA THR A 72 17.90 25.74 -3.63
C THR A 72 18.75 24.52 -3.35
N LYS A 73 19.42 24.03 -4.41
CA LYS A 73 20.35 22.91 -4.39
C LYS A 73 21.39 23.11 -3.28
N GLU A 74 21.29 22.36 -2.19
CA GLU A 74 22.39 22.06 -1.27
C GLU A 74 21.96 20.90 -0.36
N HIS A 75 22.95 20.16 0.18
CA HIS A 75 22.73 18.99 1.03
C HIS A 75 21.91 19.36 2.27
N LEU A 76 20.61 19.06 2.25
CA LEU A 76 19.73 19.33 3.39
C LEU A 76 20.22 18.60 4.63
N GLY A 77 20.36 19.28 5.76
CA GLY A 77 20.71 18.69 7.05
C GLY A 77 19.69 17.64 7.52
N ASN A 78 20.10 16.75 8.44
CA ASN A 78 19.17 15.75 9.02
C ASN A 78 17.94 16.41 9.67
N CYS A 79 18.07 17.66 10.15
CA CYS A 79 16.97 18.46 10.67
C CYS A 79 15.96 18.88 9.59
N GLU A 80 16.42 19.20 8.39
CA GLU A 80 15.59 19.64 7.27
C GLU A 80 14.83 18.46 6.65
N LEU A 81 15.50 17.31 6.45
CA LEU A 81 14.81 16.07 6.04
C LEU A 81 13.72 15.68 7.04
N LYS A 82 14.00 15.83 8.34
CA LYS A 82 13.01 15.62 9.41
C LYS A 82 11.82 16.58 9.31
N ALA A 83 12.06 17.85 8.99
CA ALA A 83 11.00 18.84 8.83
C ALA A 83 10.14 18.53 7.61
N GLN A 84 10.76 18.19 6.49
CA GLN A 84 10.07 17.83 5.26
C GLN A 84 9.16 16.61 5.42
N GLY A 85 9.65 15.56 6.09
CA GLY A 85 8.83 14.37 6.35
C GLY A 85 7.62 14.66 7.26
N ARG A 86 7.77 15.54 8.27
CA ARG A 86 6.64 15.99 9.09
C ARG A 86 5.61 16.76 8.27
N LEU A 87 6.08 17.63 7.37
CA LEU A 87 5.21 18.41 6.51
C LEU A 87 4.42 17.52 5.54
N LEU A 88 5.09 16.56 4.89
CA LEU A 88 4.43 15.58 4.02
C LEU A 88 3.32 14.81 4.78
N LEU A 89 3.61 14.32 5.99
CA LEU A 89 2.63 13.61 6.80
C LEU A 89 1.44 14.50 7.22
N SER A 90 1.70 15.79 7.49
CA SER A 90 0.66 16.78 7.78
C SER A 90 -0.25 17.03 6.57
N GLN A 91 0.34 17.23 5.39
CA GLN A 91 -0.40 17.44 4.14
C GLN A 91 -1.21 16.19 3.75
N ALA A 92 -0.62 15.00 3.89
CA ALA A 92 -1.30 13.74 3.63
C ALA A 92 -2.47 13.50 4.61
N THR A 93 -2.33 13.92 5.87
CA THR A 93 -3.43 13.89 6.84
C THR A 93 -4.57 14.80 6.40
N THR A 94 -4.25 16.06 6.08
CA THR A 94 -5.21 17.05 5.60
C THR A 94 -5.94 16.55 4.34
N TYR A 95 -5.19 15.98 3.39
CA TYR A 95 -5.74 15.40 2.16
C TYR A 95 -6.79 14.32 2.44
N CYS A 96 -6.51 13.40 3.37
CA CYS A 96 -7.44 12.35 3.76
C CYS A 96 -8.67 12.89 4.49
N GLU A 97 -8.51 13.90 5.35
CA GLU A 97 -9.59 14.52 6.12
C GLU A 97 -10.56 15.32 5.24
N GLN A 98 -10.08 15.90 4.14
CA GLN A 98 -10.89 16.61 3.15
C GLN A 98 -11.75 15.67 2.28
N LYS A 99 -11.50 14.35 2.30
CA LYS A 99 -12.32 13.39 1.53
C LYS A 99 -13.67 13.13 2.22
N PRO A 100 -14.72 12.75 1.46
CA PRO A 100 -16.08 12.60 2.00
C PRO A 100 -16.22 11.66 3.20
N HIS A 101 -15.34 10.64 3.29
CA HIS A 101 -15.39 9.62 4.33
C HIS A 101 -14.67 10.02 5.63
N LYS A 102 -13.95 11.16 5.64
CA LYS A 102 -13.23 11.72 6.80
C LYS A 102 -12.48 10.66 7.62
N LEU A 103 -11.67 9.87 6.93
CA LEU A 103 -10.98 8.73 7.55
C LEU A 103 -9.99 9.23 8.59
N LYS A 104 -10.04 8.64 9.78
CA LYS A 104 -9.05 8.93 10.82
C LYS A 104 -7.69 8.39 10.40
N THR A 105 -6.69 9.26 10.34
CA THR A 105 -5.32 8.91 10.03
C THR A 105 -4.44 8.87 11.29
N TYR A 106 -3.38 8.10 11.21
CA TYR A 106 -2.30 8.02 12.18
C TYR A 106 -0.98 8.18 11.43
N THR A 107 0.06 8.67 12.05
CA THR A 107 1.30 9.04 11.34
C THR A 107 2.50 8.38 11.98
N LEU A 108 3.39 7.83 11.15
CA LEU A 108 4.66 7.28 11.57
C LEU A 108 5.77 7.83 10.67
N HIS A 109 6.65 8.61 11.28
CA HIS A 109 7.88 9.07 10.64
C HIS A 109 9.04 8.20 11.12
N ARG A 110 9.70 7.51 10.18
CA ARG A 110 10.87 6.66 10.43
C ARG A 110 12.10 7.20 9.72
N HIS A 111 13.27 6.91 10.30
CA HIS A 111 14.57 7.33 9.79
C HIS A 111 15.41 6.17 9.25
N GLU A 112 14.76 5.01 9.13
CA GLU A 112 15.26 3.79 8.56
C GLU A 112 14.83 3.69 7.09
N ASN A 113 15.42 2.73 6.36
CA ASN A 113 14.97 2.48 4.99
C ASN A 113 13.55 1.89 4.97
N LEU A 114 12.96 1.82 3.76
CA LEU A 114 11.58 1.35 3.58
C LEU A 114 11.41 -0.09 4.08
N ASN A 115 12.35 -0.99 3.82
CA ASN A 115 12.27 -2.40 4.23
C ASN A 115 12.16 -2.51 5.76
N GLN A 116 13.10 -1.89 6.49
CA GLN A 116 13.09 -1.87 7.96
C GLN A 116 11.84 -1.18 8.52
N SER A 117 11.28 -0.23 7.77
CA SER A 117 10.06 0.48 8.16
C SER A 117 8.80 -0.37 7.96
N ILE A 118 8.78 -1.20 6.92
CA ILE A 118 7.74 -2.21 6.69
C ILE A 118 7.82 -3.30 7.75
N ASP A 119 9.00 -3.86 8.01
CA ASP A 119 9.21 -4.88 9.05
C ASP A 119 8.70 -4.40 10.42
N TYR A 120 8.89 -3.11 10.74
CA TYR A 120 8.41 -2.53 12.00
C TYR A 120 6.88 -2.51 12.14
N VAL A 121 6.14 -2.43 11.04
CA VAL A 121 4.67 -2.35 11.04
C VAL A 121 4.00 -3.65 10.62
N ASP A 122 4.74 -4.61 10.07
CA ASP A 122 4.24 -5.81 9.40
C ASP A 122 3.24 -6.60 10.26
N ASP A 123 3.63 -6.96 11.47
CA ASP A 123 2.79 -7.74 12.40
C ASP A 123 1.52 -7.02 12.87
N LYS A 124 1.47 -5.70 12.72
CA LYS A 124 0.36 -4.85 13.18
C LYS A 124 -0.48 -4.29 12.04
N ALA A 125 -0.05 -4.48 10.79
CA ALA A 125 -0.74 -3.98 9.62
C ALA A 125 -1.69 -5.05 9.09
N GLN A 126 -2.87 -4.62 8.63
CA GLN A 126 -3.77 -5.52 7.90
C GLN A 126 -3.48 -5.52 6.39
N LEU A 127 -2.95 -4.41 5.87
CA LEU A 127 -2.54 -4.23 4.49
C LEU A 127 -1.46 -3.13 4.43
N ILE A 128 -0.42 -3.34 3.64
CA ILE A 128 0.58 -2.30 3.33
C ILE A 128 0.39 -1.85 1.88
N VAL A 129 0.44 -0.54 1.62
CA VAL A 129 0.24 0.06 0.31
C VAL A 129 1.48 0.83 -0.11
N ILE A 130 2.06 0.49 -1.25
CA ILE A 130 3.28 1.09 -1.80
C ILE A 130 3.10 1.48 -3.27
N GLY A 131 3.86 2.47 -3.73
CA GLY A 131 3.89 2.87 -5.14
C GLY A 131 4.65 1.87 -6.03
N HIS A 132 4.30 1.80 -7.31
CA HIS A 132 4.93 0.90 -8.28
C HIS A 132 6.41 1.23 -8.53
N HIS A 133 6.91 2.40 -8.18
CA HIS A 133 8.35 2.74 -8.29
C HIS A 133 9.29 1.76 -7.57
N VAL A 134 8.79 0.97 -6.61
CA VAL A 134 9.55 -0.09 -5.94
C VAL A 134 9.73 -1.36 -6.78
N THR A 135 8.85 -1.62 -7.75
CA THR A 135 8.88 -2.85 -8.57
C THR A 135 10.01 -2.84 -9.60
N CYS A 136 10.37 -1.65 -10.08
CA CYS A 136 11.46 -1.45 -11.04
C CYS A 136 12.86 -1.49 -10.38
N LYS A 137 12.93 -1.79 -9.08
CA LYS A 137 14.19 -1.88 -8.32
C LYS A 137 14.44 -3.31 -7.90
N SER A 138 15.71 -3.69 -7.75
CA SER A 138 16.14 -4.96 -7.14
C SER A 138 15.60 -5.18 -5.71
N THR A 139 15.00 -4.15 -5.12
CA THR A 139 14.48 -4.10 -3.75
C THR A 139 13.12 -4.79 -3.57
N LEU A 140 12.29 -4.95 -4.61
CA LEU A 140 10.95 -5.54 -4.45
C LEU A 140 11.01 -6.97 -3.90
N GLY A 141 11.92 -7.78 -4.43
CA GLY A 141 12.12 -9.15 -3.94
C GLY A 141 12.57 -9.19 -2.48
N GLN A 142 13.31 -8.19 -2.02
CA GLN A 142 13.73 -8.08 -0.61
C GLN A 142 12.59 -7.61 0.29
N LEU A 143 11.75 -6.69 -0.20
CA LEU A 143 10.57 -6.17 0.49
C LEU A 143 9.48 -7.23 0.69
N ILE A 144 9.09 -7.94 -0.38
CA ILE A 144 7.93 -8.83 -0.36
C ILE A 144 8.26 -10.20 0.27
N ARG A 145 9.53 -10.66 0.24
CA ARG A 145 9.88 -11.98 0.76
C ARG A 145 9.81 -12.10 2.28
N VAL A 146 9.96 -10.99 3.00
CA VAL A 146 10.03 -10.97 4.46
C VAL A 146 8.67 -10.65 5.08
N SER A 147 7.88 -9.80 4.43
CA SER A 147 6.59 -9.36 4.92
C SER A 147 5.57 -10.50 5.00
N HIS A 148 4.93 -10.62 6.16
CA HIS A 148 3.81 -11.50 6.43
C HIS A 148 2.47 -10.81 6.13
N CYS A 149 2.45 -9.47 6.10
CA CYS A 149 1.30 -8.67 5.72
C CYS A 149 1.13 -8.63 4.19
N PRO A 150 -0.11 -8.75 3.65
CA PRO A 150 -0.34 -8.51 2.23
C PRO A 150 0.06 -7.10 1.81
N ILE A 151 0.72 -7.00 0.65
CA ILE A 151 1.18 -5.74 0.07
C ILE A 151 0.37 -5.43 -1.20
N LEU A 152 -0.26 -4.26 -1.23
CA LEU A 152 -0.89 -3.67 -2.40
C LEU A 152 0.09 -2.70 -3.08
N VAL A 153 0.46 -3.00 -4.32
CA VAL A 153 1.28 -2.10 -5.14
C VAL A 153 0.37 -1.30 -6.05
N THR A 154 0.49 0.03 -6.05
CA THR A 154 -0.35 0.93 -6.84
C THR A 154 0.44 1.73 -7.88
N HIS A 155 -0.17 1.95 -9.04
CA HIS A 155 0.34 2.83 -10.09
C HIS A 155 -0.30 4.23 -9.98
N ALA A 156 0.37 5.26 -10.49
CA ALA A 156 -0.16 6.62 -10.57
C ALA A 156 -0.70 6.94 -11.98
N PRO A 157 -1.94 7.43 -12.15
CA PRO A 157 -2.96 7.67 -11.12
C PRO A 157 -3.61 6.37 -10.62
N PHE A 158 -4.18 6.41 -9.42
CA PHE A 158 -4.95 5.28 -8.89
C PHE A 158 -6.38 5.30 -9.42
N LEU A 159 -6.87 4.13 -9.85
CA LEU A 159 -8.26 3.92 -10.24
C LEU A 159 -8.83 2.77 -9.42
N PRO A 160 -9.93 2.97 -8.67
CA PRO A 160 -10.60 1.89 -7.94
C PRO A 160 -10.97 0.74 -8.87
N PRO A 161 -10.46 -0.49 -8.63
CA PRO A 161 -10.77 -1.61 -9.50
C PRO A 161 -12.23 -2.05 -9.35
N THR A 162 -12.78 -2.60 -10.42
CA THR A 162 -14.10 -3.26 -10.47
C THR A 162 -13.97 -4.78 -10.65
N THR A 163 -12.83 -5.23 -11.18
CA THR A 163 -12.45 -6.64 -11.34
C THR A 163 -11.04 -6.87 -10.82
N ALA A 164 -10.72 -8.11 -10.49
CA ALA A 164 -9.37 -8.52 -10.10
C ALA A 164 -9.03 -9.87 -10.72
N LEU A 165 -7.75 -10.12 -10.99
CA LEU A 165 -7.24 -11.42 -11.40
C LEU A 165 -6.45 -12.04 -10.25
N PHE A 166 -6.80 -13.25 -9.87
CA PHE A 166 -6.09 -14.04 -8.87
C PHE A 166 -5.30 -15.14 -9.58
N ALA A 167 -4.00 -14.90 -9.73
CA ALA A 167 -3.07 -15.89 -10.25
C ALA A 167 -2.88 -16.98 -9.18
N PHE A 168 -3.35 -18.19 -9.48
CA PHE A 168 -3.34 -19.32 -8.57
C PHE A 168 -2.43 -20.42 -9.11
N ASP A 169 -1.32 -20.67 -8.42
CA ASP A 169 -0.28 -21.63 -8.81
C ASP A 169 -0.26 -22.87 -7.91
N ASN A 170 -1.30 -23.06 -7.09
CA ASN A 170 -1.40 -24.13 -6.08
C ASN A 170 -0.26 -24.13 -5.03
N SER A 171 0.49 -23.03 -4.89
CA SER A 171 1.53 -22.91 -3.87
C SER A 171 0.95 -22.62 -2.47
N PRO A 172 1.70 -22.90 -1.40
CA PRO A 172 1.31 -22.52 -0.04
C PRO A 172 1.02 -21.01 0.10
N THR A 173 1.76 -20.16 -0.62
CA THR A 173 1.58 -18.70 -0.60
C THR A 173 0.25 -18.29 -1.23
N CYS A 174 -0.12 -18.88 -2.38
CA CYS A 174 -1.42 -18.64 -2.99
C CYS A 174 -2.57 -19.10 -2.09
N HIS A 175 -2.45 -20.24 -1.41
CA HIS A 175 -3.47 -20.69 -0.46
C HIS A 175 -3.61 -19.76 0.75
N LYS A 176 -2.49 -19.23 1.28
CA LYS A 176 -2.53 -18.21 2.35
C LYS A 176 -3.25 -16.94 1.90
N LEU A 177 -2.91 -16.44 0.71
CA LEU A 177 -3.55 -15.24 0.15
C LEU A 177 -5.04 -15.47 -0.13
N LEU A 178 -5.41 -16.63 -0.68
CA LEU A 178 -6.80 -17.02 -0.90
C LEU A 178 -7.59 -17.00 0.43
N ASN A 179 -7.04 -17.61 1.48
CA ASN A 179 -7.67 -17.62 2.80
C ASN A 179 -7.84 -16.19 3.36
N TRP A 180 -6.85 -15.32 3.16
CA TRP A 180 -6.93 -13.92 3.56
C TRP A 180 -8.01 -13.16 2.77
N LEU A 181 -8.09 -13.37 1.44
CA LEU A 181 -9.14 -12.76 0.59
C LEU A 181 -10.54 -13.19 1.01
N CYS A 182 -10.73 -14.47 1.37
CA CYS A 182 -12.02 -14.98 1.85
C CYS A 182 -12.42 -14.38 3.21
N LYS A 183 -11.44 -14.10 4.08
CA LYS A 183 -11.68 -13.52 5.42
C LYS A 183 -11.88 -12.01 5.40
N THR A 184 -11.32 -11.31 4.43
CA THR A 184 -11.38 -9.85 4.35
C THR A 184 -12.45 -9.34 3.39
N PRO A 185 -12.99 -8.13 3.61
CA PRO A 185 -13.98 -7.53 2.71
C PRO A 185 -13.37 -6.79 1.50
N LEU A 186 -12.04 -6.71 1.36
CA LEU A 186 -11.34 -5.86 0.38
C LEU A 186 -11.85 -6.04 -1.05
N VAL A 187 -12.10 -7.29 -1.43
CA VAL A 187 -12.42 -7.71 -2.80
C VAL A 187 -13.88 -8.15 -2.98
N ARG A 188 -14.72 -8.05 -1.94
CA ARG A 188 -16.11 -8.56 -2.00
C ARG A 188 -16.98 -7.87 -3.05
N ALA A 189 -16.72 -6.60 -3.31
CA ALA A 189 -17.41 -5.83 -4.34
C ALA A 189 -16.85 -6.06 -5.75
N LEU A 190 -15.75 -6.80 -5.90
CA LEU A 190 -15.08 -7.05 -7.17
C LEU A 190 -15.56 -8.37 -7.80
N THR A 191 -15.42 -8.47 -9.12
CA THR A 191 -15.43 -9.78 -9.79
C THR A 191 -14.01 -10.31 -9.86
N ILE A 192 -13.74 -11.44 -9.20
CA ILE A 192 -12.42 -12.10 -9.21
C ILE A 192 -12.35 -13.15 -10.33
N HIS A 193 -11.38 -13.02 -11.21
CA HIS A 193 -11.01 -14.00 -12.20
C HIS A 193 -9.88 -14.86 -11.65
N ILE A 194 -10.15 -16.13 -11.35
CA ILE A 194 -9.10 -17.07 -10.92
C ILE A 194 -8.48 -17.74 -12.15
N VAL A 195 -7.16 -17.67 -12.26
CA VAL A 195 -6.39 -18.17 -13.41
C VAL A 195 -5.20 -18.96 -12.90
N MET A 196 -4.98 -20.16 -13.46
CA MET A 196 -3.81 -20.97 -13.22
C MET A 196 -3.03 -21.13 -14.52
N ILE A 197 -1.71 -20.96 -14.46
CA ILE A 197 -0.79 -21.32 -15.55
C ILE A 197 0.02 -22.51 -15.07
N GLY A 198 -0.17 -23.67 -15.69
CA GLY A 198 0.51 -24.90 -15.27
C GLY A 198 0.05 -26.12 -16.06
N LYS A 199 0.60 -27.28 -15.72
CA LYS A 199 0.15 -28.56 -16.30
C LYS A 199 -1.25 -28.89 -15.81
N GLU A 200 -2.08 -29.40 -16.72
CA GLU A 200 -3.43 -29.88 -16.42
C GLU A 200 -3.37 -31.27 -15.76
N THR A 201 -2.93 -31.31 -14.50
CA THR A 201 -2.96 -32.52 -13.66
C THR A 201 -4.25 -32.58 -12.85
N SER A 202 -4.64 -33.77 -12.36
CA SER A 202 -5.80 -33.91 -11.46
C SER A 202 -5.68 -32.98 -10.26
N ASP A 203 -4.50 -32.95 -9.64
CA ASP A 203 -4.23 -32.18 -8.42
C ASP A 203 -4.44 -30.67 -8.64
N ASN A 204 -3.97 -30.15 -9.79
CA ASN A 204 -4.14 -28.75 -10.15
C ASN A 204 -5.60 -28.41 -10.48
N CYS A 205 -6.28 -29.29 -11.20
CA CYS A 205 -7.69 -29.15 -11.52
C CYS A 205 -8.57 -29.14 -10.27
N ASP A 206 -8.28 -30.03 -9.32
CA ASP A 206 -8.99 -30.14 -8.05
C ASP A 206 -8.69 -28.94 -7.15
N ALA A 207 -7.43 -28.54 -7.01
CA ALA A 207 -7.05 -27.36 -6.24
C ALA A 207 -7.69 -26.06 -6.78
N LEU A 208 -7.75 -25.89 -8.10
CA LEU A 208 -8.42 -24.75 -8.72
C LEU A 208 -9.94 -24.78 -8.48
N ARG A 209 -10.57 -25.95 -8.51
CA ARG A 209 -11.99 -26.13 -8.19
C ARG A 209 -12.28 -25.78 -6.73
N GLU A 210 -11.44 -26.23 -5.81
CA GLU A 210 -11.54 -25.89 -4.39
C GLU A 210 -11.35 -24.40 -4.14
N ALA A 211 -10.36 -23.77 -4.79
CA ALA A 211 -10.12 -22.34 -4.65
C ALA A 211 -11.33 -21.52 -5.12
N TYR A 212 -11.93 -21.91 -6.25
CA TYR A 212 -13.17 -21.31 -6.74
C TYR A 212 -14.33 -21.49 -5.75
N ALA A 213 -14.51 -22.70 -5.20
CA ALA A 213 -15.55 -22.99 -4.22
C ALA A 213 -15.39 -22.15 -2.94
N LYS A 214 -14.16 -22.00 -2.43
CA LYS A 214 -13.84 -21.15 -1.26
C LYS A 214 -14.24 -19.69 -1.49
N LEU A 215 -13.89 -19.11 -2.64
CA LEU A 215 -14.30 -17.74 -2.99
C LEU A 215 -15.82 -17.58 -3.02
N LYS A 216 -16.51 -18.55 -3.64
CA LYS A 216 -17.98 -18.53 -3.74
C LYS A 216 -18.65 -18.66 -2.37
N GLN A 217 -18.15 -19.55 -1.50
CA GLN A 217 -18.63 -19.71 -0.12
C GLN A 217 -18.41 -18.43 0.71
N ALA A 218 -17.33 -17.69 0.47
CA ALA A 218 -17.06 -16.40 1.10
C ALA A 218 -17.92 -15.24 0.54
N GLY A 219 -18.83 -15.52 -0.40
CA GLY A 219 -19.70 -14.52 -1.01
C GLY A 219 -19.01 -13.62 -2.03
N ILE A 220 -17.84 -14.03 -2.55
CA ILE A 220 -17.07 -13.27 -3.53
C ILE A 220 -17.50 -13.71 -4.94
N LYS A 221 -17.84 -12.73 -5.80
CA LYS A 221 -18.16 -13.00 -7.20
C LYS A 221 -16.90 -13.49 -7.92
N SER A 222 -16.91 -14.72 -8.43
CA SER A 222 -15.75 -15.30 -9.10
C SER A 222 -16.09 -15.90 -10.47
N LYS A 223 -15.16 -15.77 -11.42
CA LYS A 223 -15.16 -16.40 -12.74
C LYS A 223 -13.91 -17.27 -12.87
N LYS A 224 -14.08 -18.50 -13.38
CA LYS A 224 -12.98 -19.43 -13.66
C LYS A 224 -12.57 -19.30 -15.12
N HIS A 225 -11.27 -19.27 -15.38
CA HIS A 225 -10.72 -19.43 -16.72
C HIS A 225 -9.83 -20.69 -16.75
N TYR A 226 -9.88 -21.42 -17.86
CA TYR A 226 -9.06 -22.58 -18.16
C TYR A 226 -7.94 -22.16 -19.12
#